data_AF-A0A069CU66-F1
#
_entry.id   AF-A0A069CU66-F1
#
_cell.length_a   1.000
_cell.length_b   1.000
_cell.length_c   1.000
_cell.angle_alpha   90.00
_cell.angle_beta   90.00
_cell.angle_gamma   90.00
#
_symmetry.space_group_name_H-M   'P 1'
#
loop_
_entity.id
_entity.type
_entity.pdbx_description
1 polymer ?
#
loop_
_entity_poly.entity_id
_entity_poly.type
_entity_poly.pdbx_seq_one_letter_code
_entity_poly.pdbx_strand_id
1 'polypeptide(L)'
;MATSQAQVIKAITATIDHANEVTASMQKLDKDLLYAGVNEIKNLIEEDPQLEKLFADDLKQLRNNARFISQASGIVKNAKNVSQAGDSMIGSAKRFLSSSK
;
A
#
# COMPACT_ATOMS: atom_id res chain seq x y z
N MET A 1 22.46 -20.39 -22.94
CA MET A 1 21.96 -19.04 -22.61
C MET A 1 20.47 -19.00 -22.22
N ALA A 2 19.75 -20.13 -22.12
CA ALA A 2 18.31 -20.14 -21.76
C ALA A 2 18.01 -19.98 -20.25
N THR A 3 19.02 -20.16 -19.38
CA THR A 3 18.87 -20.18 -17.91
C THR A 3 18.59 -18.80 -17.29
N SER A 4 19.06 -17.69 -17.87
CA SER A 4 18.86 -16.35 -17.29
C SER A 4 17.45 -15.79 -17.54
N GLN A 5 16.81 -16.15 -18.66
CA GLN A 5 15.53 -15.54 -19.07
C GLN A 5 14.33 -16.10 -18.30
N ALA A 6 14.29 -17.41 -18.06
CA ALA A 6 13.27 -18.03 -17.20
C ALA A 6 13.38 -17.55 -15.74
N GLN A 7 14.61 -17.30 -15.26
CA GLN A 7 14.86 -16.73 -13.94
C GLN A 7 14.37 -15.28 -13.84
N VAL A 8 14.53 -14.47 -14.89
CA VAL A 8 14.00 -13.10 -14.95
C VAL A 8 12.47 -13.07 -14.90
N ILE A 9 11.79 -13.92 -15.68
CA ILE A 9 10.31 -13.99 -15.64
C ILE A 9 9.81 -14.43 -14.26
N LYS A 10 10.48 -15.42 -13.65
CA LYS A 10 10.15 -15.89 -12.30
C LYS A 10 10.31 -14.77 -11.26
N ALA A 11 11.40 -14.00 -11.33
CA ALA A 11 11.64 -12.88 -10.42
C ALA A 11 10.62 -11.74 -10.60
N ILE A 12 10.24 -11.41 -11.84
CA ILE A 12 9.20 -10.41 -12.10
C ILE A 12 7.84 -10.88 -11.56
N THR A 13 7.50 -12.16 -11.74
CA THR A 13 6.24 -12.73 -11.23
C THR A 13 6.17 -12.65 -9.71
N ALA A 14 7.23 -13.06 -9.00
CA ALA A 14 7.28 -12.94 -7.53
C ALA A 14 7.15 -11.48 -7.05
N THR A 15 7.67 -10.52 -7.83
CA THR A 15 7.57 -9.08 -7.53
C THR A 15 6.13 -8.58 -7.70
N ILE A 16 5.43 -9.05 -8.74
CA ILE A 16 4.01 -8.75 -8.98
C ILE A 16 3.14 -9.33 -7.85
N ASP A 17 3.36 -10.59 -7.48
CA ASP A 17 2.61 -11.26 -6.41
C ASP A 17 2.74 -10.49 -5.09
N HIS A 18 3.97 -10.12 -4.72
CA HIS A 18 4.20 -9.33 -3.51
C HIS A 18 3.53 -7.94 -3.56
N ALA A 19 3.55 -7.28 -4.72
CA ALA A 19 2.87 -5.99 -4.89
C ALA A 19 1.33 -6.12 -4.76
N ASN A 20 0.77 -7.24 -5.22
CA ASN A 20 -0.65 -7.56 -5.07
C ASN A 20 -1.02 -7.85 -3.61
N GLU A 21 -0.19 -8.57 -2.86
CA GLU A 21 -0.37 -8.82 -1.43
C GLU A 21 -0.40 -7.51 -0.61
N VAL A 22 0.53 -6.60 -0.90
CA VAL A 22 0.57 -5.26 -0.28
C VAL A 22 -0.70 -4.48 -0.58
N THR A 23 -1.15 -4.51 -1.84
CA THR A 23 -2.39 -3.84 -2.27
C THR A 23 -3.61 -4.40 -1.54
N ALA A 24 -3.77 -5.73 -1.51
CA ALA A 24 -4.91 -6.38 -0.87
C ALA A 24 -4.96 -6.16 0.65
N SER A 25 -3.80 -6.21 1.31
CA SER A 25 -3.71 -6.02 2.77
C SER A 25 -4.09 -4.61 3.19
N MET A 26 -3.73 -3.61 2.39
CA MET A 26 -3.99 -2.20 2.70
C MET A 26 -5.32 -1.68 2.15
N GLN A 27 -5.94 -2.34 1.16
CA GLN A 27 -7.29 -2.02 0.68
C GLN A 27 -8.39 -2.37 1.70
N LYS A 28 -8.15 -3.36 2.55
CA LYS A 28 -9.08 -3.75 3.63
C LYS A 28 -9.11 -2.75 4.79
N LEU A 29 -8.20 -1.79 4.79
CA LEU A 29 -8.11 -0.74 5.80
C LEU A 29 -9.09 0.38 5.42
N ASP A 30 -10.19 0.52 6.17
CA ASP A 30 -11.16 1.61 5.99
C ASP A 30 -10.57 2.92 6.55
N LYS A 31 -9.95 3.68 5.66
CA LYS A 31 -9.24 4.91 6.01
C LYS A 31 -10.21 6.02 6.41
N ASP A 32 -11.37 6.06 5.78
CA ASP A 32 -12.35 7.12 5.99
C ASP A 32 -12.99 6.98 7.37
N LEU A 33 -13.30 5.75 7.79
CA LEU A 33 -13.77 5.47 9.16
C LEU A 33 -12.71 5.83 10.22
N LEU A 34 -11.44 5.54 9.95
CA LEU A 34 -10.34 5.89 10.87
C LEU A 34 -10.12 7.40 10.96
N TYR A 35 -10.15 8.12 9.84
CA TYR A 35 -10.06 9.59 9.86
C TYR A 35 -11.28 10.22 10.53
N ALA A 36 -12.48 9.68 10.30
CA ALA A 36 -13.69 10.12 10.99
C ALA A 36 -13.54 9.97 12.51
N GLY A 37 -13.08 8.83 12.99
CA GLY A 37 -12.82 8.62 14.42
C GLY A 37 -11.78 9.57 15.00
N VAL A 38 -10.68 9.84 14.29
CA VAL A 38 -9.67 10.83 14.74
C VAL A 38 -10.25 12.25 14.81
N ASN A 39 -11.07 12.62 13.84
CA ASN A 39 -11.73 13.93 13.82
C ASN A 39 -12.78 14.05 14.92
N GLU A 40 -13.52 12.99 15.22
CA GLU A 40 -14.51 12.99 16.30
C GLU A 40 -13.84 13.17 17.66
N ILE A 41 -12.73 12.47 17.93
CA ILE A 41 -11.96 12.67 19.18
C ILE A 41 -11.38 14.10 19.24
N LYS A 42 -10.94 14.66 18.10
CA LYS A 42 -10.48 16.06 18.03
C LYS A 42 -11.61 17.04 18.39
N ASN A 43 -12.82 16.83 17.87
CA ASN A 43 -13.97 17.67 18.18
C ASN A 43 -14.35 17.59 19.67
N LEU A 44 -14.31 16.39 20.26
CA LEU A 44 -14.55 16.20 21.70
C LEU A 44 -13.54 16.96 22.57
N ILE A 45 -12.27 17.03 22.15
CA ILE A 45 -11.26 17.85 22.85
C ILE A 45 -11.49 19.34 22.67
N GLU A 46 -11.97 19.77 21.50
CA GLU A 46 -12.33 21.18 21.28
C GLU A 46 -13.52 21.60 22.16
N GLU A 47 -14.46 20.68 22.43
CA GLU A 47 -15.60 20.88 23.32
C GLU A 47 -15.22 20.82 24.82
N ASP A 48 -14.31 19.92 25.21
CA ASP A 48 -13.75 19.84 26.57
C ASP A 48 -12.21 19.72 26.54
N PRO A 49 -11.49 20.85 26.67
CA PRO A 49 -10.04 20.87 26.66
C PRO A 49 -9.36 20.07 27.78
N GLN A 50 -10.08 19.68 28.84
CA GLN A 50 -9.52 18.83 29.89
C GLN A 50 -9.26 17.40 29.39
N LEU A 51 -10.00 16.94 28.38
CA LEU A 51 -9.80 15.65 27.72
C LEU A 51 -8.44 15.56 27.03
N GLU A 52 -7.85 16.69 26.62
CA GLU A 52 -6.50 16.71 26.04
C GLU A 52 -5.48 16.17 27.03
N LYS A 53 -5.60 16.47 28.34
CA LYS A 53 -4.68 15.94 29.36
C LYS A 53 -4.81 14.44 29.57
N LEU A 54 -5.98 13.87 29.29
CA LEU A 54 -6.26 12.45 29.46
C LEU A 54 -5.90 11.64 28.21
N PHE A 55 -6.07 12.21 27.02
CA PHE A 55 -5.93 11.50 25.74
C PHE A 55 -4.80 12.03 24.84
N ALA A 56 -3.96 12.97 25.29
CA ALA A 56 -2.90 13.57 24.47
C ALA A 56 -1.98 12.52 23.81
N ASP A 57 -1.54 11.53 24.57
CA ASP A 57 -0.65 10.49 24.05
C ASP A 57 -1.37 9.57 23.05
N ASP A 58 -2.62 9.20 23.34
CA ASP A 58 -3.45 8.40 22.44
C ASP A 58 -3.79 9.15 21.16
N LEU A 59 -4.11 10.45 21.23
CA LEU A 59 -4.31 11.29 20.05
C LEU A 59 -3.06 11.39 19.19
N LYS A 60 -1.90 11.54 19.84
CA LYS A 60 -0.62 11.61 19.14
C LYS A 60 -0.35 10.30 18.41
N GLN A 61 -0.59 9.16 19.05
CA GLN A 61 -0.48 7.85 18.41
C GLN A 61 -1.50 7.69 17.28
N LEU A 62 -2.76 8.05 17.48
CA LEU A 62 -3.81 7.98 16.45
C LEU A 62 -3.50 8.88 15.25
N ARG A 63 -3.03 10.11 15.46
CA ARG A 63 -2.58 11.01 14.38
C ARG A 63 -1.38 10.44 13.63
N ASN A 64 -0.43 9.84 14.34
CA ASN A 64 0.73 9.18 13.72
C ASN A 64 0.31 7.97 12.90
N ASN A 65 -0.59 7.14 13.42
CA ASN A 65 -1.13 5.98 12.72
C ASN A 65 -1.95 6.41 11.49
N ALA A 66 -2.77 7.45 11.60
CA ALA A 66 -3.51 8.03 10.48
C ALA A 66 -2.56 8.60 9.40
N ARG A 67 -1.42 9.19 9.80
CA ARG A 67 -0.38 9.63 8.87
C ARG A 67 0.32 8.45 8.18
N PHE A 68 0.60 7.38 8.92
CA PHE A 68 1.16 6.15 8.36
C PHE A 68 0.21 5.52 7.34
N ILE A 69 -1.10 5.52 7.62
CA ILE A 69 -2.13 5.06 6.68
C ILE A 69 -2.17 5.91 5.41
N SER A 70 -1.99 7.23 5.50
CA SER A 70 -1.87 8.12 4.34
C SER A 70 -0.66 7.74 3.47
N GLN A 71 0.48 7.50 4.09
CA GLN A 71 1.69 7.03 3.39
C GLN A 71 1.49 5.63 2.79
N ALA A 72 0.84 4.73 3.53
CA ALA A 72 0.46 3.41 3.05
C ALA A 72 -0.48 3.49 1.83
N SER A 73 -1.31 4.54 1.72
CA SER A 73 -2.07 4.84 0.50
C SER A 73 -1.15 5.07 -0.72
N GLY A 74 -0.07 5.82 -0.52
CA GLY A 74 0.99 5.97 -1.52
C GLY A 74 1.68 4.65 -1.84
N ILE A 75 1.94 3.82 -0.84
CA ILE A 75 2.51 2.47 -1.01
C ILE A 75 1.58 1.60 -1.87
N VAL A 76 0.27 1.61 -1.62
CA VAL A 76 -0.72 0.87 -2.44
C VAL A 76 -0.71 1.33 -3.88
N LYS A 77 -0.71 2.65 -4.12
CA LYS A 77 -0.64 3.20 -5.48
C LYS A 77 0.62 2.74 -6.21
N ASN A 78 1.77 2.81 -5.53
CA ASN A 78 3.04 2.41 -6.10
C ASN A 78 3.11 0.89 -6.35
N ALA A 79 2.61 0.08 -5.42
CA ALA A 79 2.51 -1.37 -5.59
C ALA A 79 1.63 -1.74 -6.79
N LYS A 80 0.48 -1.09 -6.94
CA LYS A 80 -0.39 -1.27 -8.11
C LYS A 80 0.34 -0.92 -9.42
N ASN A 81 1.08 0.18 -9.45
CA ASN A 81 1.88 0.56 -10.61
C ASN A 81 2.98 -0.47 -10.92
N VAL A 82 3.65 -1.02 -9.89
CA VAL A 82 4.66 -2.07 -10.04
C VAL A 82 4.04 -3.36 -10.61
N SER A 83 2.87 -3.78 -10.11
CA SER A 83 2.15 -4.94 -10.66
C SER A 83 1.84 -4.75 -12.15
N GLN A 84 1.27 -3.60 -12.53
CA GLN A 84 0.90 -3.30 -13.92
C GLN A 84 2.12 -3.22 -14.85
N ALA A 85 3.21 -2.61 -14.39
CA ALA A 85 4.46 -2.57 -15.12
C ALA A 85 5.06 -3.97 -15.27
N GLY A 86 5.03 -4.78 -14.21
CA GLY A 86 5.48 -6.17 -14.21
C GLY A 86 4.70 -7.03 -15.20
N ASP A 87 3.38 -6.95 -15.23
CA ASP A 87 2.54 -7.67 -16.20
C ASP A 87 2.90 -7.32 -17.65
N SER A 88 3.15 -6.03 -17.90
CA SER A 88 3.58 -5.53 -19.20
C SER A 88 4.97 -6.05 -19.59
N MET A 89 5.90 -6.14 -18.62
CA MET A 89 7.22 -6.72 -18.80
C MET A 89 7.16 -8.23 -19.09
N ILE A 90 6.32 -8.99 -18.37
CA ILE A 90 6.10 -10.42 -18.63
C ILE A 90 5.51 -10.63 -20.02
N GLY A 91 4.50 -9.83 -20.40
CA GLY A 91 3.89 -9.91 -21.73
C GLY A 91 4.88 -9.63 -22.86
N SER A 92 5.78 -8.67 -22.65
CA SER A 92 6.84 -8.33 -23.61
C SER A 92 7.91 -9.42 -23.68
N ALA A 93 8.35 -9.95 -22.54
CA ALA A 93 9.28 -11.08 -22.48
C ALA A 93 8.71 -12.33 -23.16
N LYS A 94 7.45 -12.68 -22.90
CA LYS A 94 6.76 -13.81 -23.55
C LYS A 94 6.68 -13.62 -25.06
N ARG A 95 6.33 -12.43 -25.55
CA ARG A 95 6.28 -12.11 -26.99
C ARG A 95 7.64 -12.27 -27.66
N PHE A 96 8.68 -11.70 -27.08
CA PHE A 96 10.05 -11.85 -27.57
C PHE A 96 10.49 -13.32 -27.67
N LEU A 97 10.13 -14.15 -26.67
CA LEU A 97 10.42 -15.58 -26.64
C LEU A 97 9.63 -16.37 -27.69
N SER A 98 8.38 -15.97 -27.99
CA SER A 98 7.57 -16.62 -29.04
C SER A 98 7.97 -16.21 -30.46
N SER A 99 8.56 -15.03 -30.65
CA SER A 99 9.03 -14.52 -31.94
C SER A 99 10.44 -14.99 -32.34
N SER A 100 11.16 -15.65 -31.43
CA SER A 100 12.50 -16.20 -31.68
C SER A 100 12.49 -17.68 -32.08
N LYS A 101 11.31 -18.21 -32.47
CA LYS A 101 11.13 -19.52 -33.13
C LYS A 101 10.84 -19.29 -34.60
#